data_AF-A0A9D5IBG7-F1
#
_entry.id   AF-A0A9D5IBG7-F1
#
_cell.length_a   1.000
_cell.length_b   1.000
_cell.length_c   1.000
_cell.angle_alpha   90.00
_cell.angle_beta   90.00
_cell.angle_gamma   90.00
#
_symmetry.space_group_name_H-M   'P 1'
#
loop_
_entity.id
_entity.type
_entity.pdbx_description
1 polymer ?
#
loop_
_entity_poly.entity_id
_entity_poly.type
_entity_poly.pdbx_seq_one_letter_code
_entity_poly.pdbx_strand_id
1 'polypeptide(L)'
;MALWGGLFVVSVALTTVLATPSGGTDRAEGTKGASAAGTKERDMAQPSEDEMKLWIEAGTPGANHRMLDQFVGTWEGKTTFWMAPGAPAQESTGTMINAWTLDGRWLRQDWTGDMGGQPFTGLALWGFDNIRKVHVGTWMDSLTTGALVTEGPASKDGKTFDSRGEMTDPTGVKIKTRMVIRVTSPTAHVMEMYEIKPGQPERMSMKIEYTKK
;
A
#
# COMPACT_ATOMS: atom_id res chain seq x y z
N MET A 1 -29.95 27.03 -16.52
CA MET A 1 -28.69 27.66 -16.94
C MET A 1 -28.03 28.25 -15.71
N ALA A 2 -26.91 27.67 -15.27
CA ALA A 2 -26.03 28.23 -14.25
C ALA A 2 -24.61 27.70 -14.53
N LEU A 3 -23.67 28.64 -14.72
CA LEU A 3 -22.23 28.45 -14.96
C LEU A 3 -21.49 28.22 -13.64
N TRP A 4 -20.47 27.34 -13.63
CA TRP A 4 -19.24 27.37 -12.81
C TRP A 4 -18.24 26.38 -13.49
N GLY A 5 -16.98 26.64 -13.85
CA GLY A 5 -16.05 27.75 -13.58
C GLY A 5 -14.89 27.32 -12.67
N GLY A 6 -13.69 27.07 -13.22
CA GLY A 6 -12.39 27.02 -12.50
C GLY A 6 -11.64 25.67 -12.59
N LEU A 7 -10.76 25.40 -13.57
CA LEU A 7 -9.38 25.88 -13.82
C LEU A 7 -8.32 25.28 -12.86
N PHE A 8 -7.59 24.26 -13.37
CA PHE A 8 -6.33 23.78 -12.82
C PHE A 8 -5.22 24.81 -13.11
N VAL A 9 -4.50 25.25 -12.07
CA VAL A 9 -3.26 26.02 -12.23
C VAL A 9 -2.09 25.14 -11.82
N VAL A 10 -1.27 24.80 -12.81
CA VAL A 10 0.09 24.27 -12.66
C VAL A 10 0.98 25.43 -12.22
N SER A 11 1.78 25.25 -11.16
CA SER A 11 2.86 26.17 -10.82
C SER A 11 4.19 25.41 -10.83
N VAL A 12 4.99 25.69 -11.87
CA VAL A 12 6.42 25.37 -11.94
C VAL A 12 7.14 26.66 -11.57
N ALA A 13 7.94 26.64 -10.51
CA ALA A 13 8.90 27.70 -10.23
C ALA A 13 10.32 27.14 -10.37
N LEU A 14 10.95 27.52 -11.48
CA LEU A 14 12.37 27.38 -11.75
C LEU A 14 13.04 28.71 -11.38
N THR A 15 14.01 28.71 -10.46
CA THR A 15 14.91 29.85 -10.29
C THR A 15 16.35 29.36 -10.14
N THR A 16 17.21 29.94 -10.99
CA THR A 16 18.60 29.58 -11.24
C THR A 16 19.56 30.13 -10.17
N VAL A 17 20.66 29.39 -9.99
CA VAL A 17 21.83 29.60 -9.12
C VAL A 17 22.55 30.94 -9.31
N LEU A 18 23.11 31.50 -8.22
CA LEU A 18 24.33 32.31 -8.23
C LEU A 18 25.24 31.89 -7.06
N ALA A 19 26.54 31.76 -7.32
CA ALA A 19 27.56 31.30 -6.39
C ALA A 19 28.69 32.33 -6.18
N THR A 20 29.26 32.32 -4.96
CA THR A 20 30.63 32.71 -4.50
C THR A 20 31.02 34.20 -4.33
N PRO A 21 32.10 34.57 -3.58
CA PRO A 21 32.79 33.97 -2.40
C PRO A 21 33.19 35.02 -1.29
N SER A 22 34.08 34.62 -0.36
CA SER A 22 34.82 35.36 0.71
C SER A 22 34.21 35.25 2.12
N GLY A 23 34.94 34.98 3.22
CA GLY A 23 36.37 35.04 3.53
C GLY A 23 36.58 36.03 4.68
N GLY A 24 36.78 35.55 5.92
CA GLY A 24 37.03 36.44 7.06
C GLY A 24 36.93 35.77 8.44
N THR A 25 38.09 35.58 9.05
CA THR A 25 38.40 35.08 10.40
C THR A 25 37.81 35.92 11.55
N ASP A 26 37.41 35.28 12.65
CA ASP A 26 37.97 35.60 13.98
C ASP A 26 37.52 34.68 15.13
N ARG A 27 38.52 34.35 15.97
CA ARG A 27 38.52 33.90 17.38
C ARG A 27 38.39 32.40 17.72
N ALA A 28 39.56 31.84 18.05
CA ALA A 28 39.80 30.82 19.08
C ALA A 28 39.25 31.31 20.45
N GLU A 29 38.92 30.50 21.48
CA GLU A 29 39.57 29.34 22.09
C GLU A 29 38.55 28.53 22.92
N GLY A 30 38.80 27.25 23.19
CA GLY A 30 38.11 26.54 24.28
C GLY A 30 38.00 25.03 24.12
N THR A 31 39.05 24.32 24.49
CA THR A 31 39.19 22.87 24.58
C THR A 31 38.02 22.13 25.26
N LYS A 32 37.57 21.02 24.66
CA LYS A 32 37.45 19.70 25.34
C LYS A 32 37.14 18.62 24.31
N GLY A 33 38.04 17.62 24.24
CA GLY A 33 37.92 16.49 23.34
C GLY A 33 36.60 15.75 23.53
N ALA A 34 35.79 15.71 22.48
CA ALA A 34 34.77 14.69 22.33
C ALA A 34 35.44 13.47 21.71
N SER A 35 35.72 12.50 22.57
CA SER A 35 36.07 11.13 22.25
C SER A 35 35.34 10.68 20.97
N ALA A 36 36.11 10.18 20.01
CA ALA A 36 35.60 9.37 18.93
C ALA A 36 34.75 8.26 19.54
N ALA A 37 33.42 8.38 19.42
CA ALA A 37 32.51 7.30 19.69
C ALA A 37 32.74 6.27 18.58
N GLY A 38 33.64 5.32 18.86
CA GLY A 38 33.88 4.17 18.02
C GLY A 38 32.54 3.54 17.67
N THR A 39 32.20 3.59 16.39
CA THR A 39 31.22 2.67 15.84
C THR A 39 31.87 1.31 16.04
N LYS A 40 31.47 0.59 17.11
CA LYS A 40 31.73 -0.84 17.21
C LYS A 40 31.10 -1.44 15.96
N GLU A 41 31.96 -1.72 14.98
CA GLU A 41 31.73 -2.67 13.93
C GLU A 41 30.99 -3.84 14.56
N ARG A 42 29.75 -4.09 14.14
CA ARG A 42 29.04 -5.29 14.58
C ARG A 42 29.90 -6.43 14.13
N ASP A 43 30.55 -7.09 15.09
CA ASP A 43 31.31 -8.30 14.89
C ASP A 43 30.39 -9.24 14.10
N MET A 44 30.72 -9.51 12.84
CA MET A 44 29.93 -10.35 11.93
C MET A 44 30.15 -11.81 12.33
N ALA A 45 29.81 -12.16 13.57
CA ALA A 45 29.73 -13.53 14.02
C ALA A 45 28.71 -14.25 13.14
N GLN A 46 29.09 -15.42 12.63
CA GLN A 46 28.16 -16.26 11.89
C GLN A 46 26.94 -16.58 12.78
N PRO A 47 25.72 -16.50 12.25
CA PRO A 47 24.54 -16.85 13.02
C PRO A 47 24.65 -18.30 13.51
N SER A 48 24.25 -18.52 14.75
CA SER A 48 24.14 -19.87 15.33
C SER A 48 23.16 -20.73 14.53
N GLU A 49 23.21 -22.05 14.72
CA GLU A 49 22.29 -22.98 14.05
C GLU A 49 20.81 -22.69 14.35
N ASP A 50 20.50 -22.31 15.59
CA ASP A 50 19.15 -21.91 16.00
C ASP A 50 18.70 -20.62 15.32
N GLU A 51 19.58 -19.62 15.21
CA GLU A 51 19.28 -18.40 14.48
C GLU A 51 19.03 -18.67 12.99
N MET A 52 19.89 -19.49 12.35
CA MET A 52 19.70 -19.91 10.96
C MET A 52 18.35 -20.60 10.76
N LYS A 53 17.95 -21.47 11.67
CA LYS A 53 16.64 -22.15 11.62
C LYS A 53 15.49 -21.15 11.67
N LEU A 54 15.53 -20.17 12.57
CA LEU A 54 14.52 -19.12 12.66
C LEU A 54 14.42 -18.30 11.37
N TRP A 55 15.56 -17.97 10.74
CA TRP A 55 15.59 -17.27 9.45
C TRP A 55 14.96 -18.10 8.32
N ILE A 56 15.26 -19.40 8.27
CA ILE A 56 14.67 -20.31 7.28
C ILE A 56 13.15 -20.41 7.48
N GLU A 57 12.68 -20.60 8.70
CA GLU A 57 11.25 -20.70 9.01
C GLU A 57 10.51 -19.39 8.70
N ALA A 58 11.10 -18.23 9.02
CA ALA A 58 10.55 -16.92 8.67
C ALA A 58 10.46 -16.72 7.15
N GLY A 59 11.46 -17.17 6.40
CA GLY A 59 11.54 -16.99 4.95
C GLY A 59 10.77 -18.01 4.10
N THR A 60 10.21 -19.07 4.69
CA THR A 60 9.59 -20.19 3.97
C THR A 60 8.07 -19.99 3.81
N PRO A 61 7.52 -19.91 2.57
CA PRO A 61 6.08 -19.87 2.36
C PRO A 61 5.36 -21.08 2.94
N GLY A 62 4.23 -20.85 3.59
CA GLY A 62 3.44 -21.86 4.30
C GLY A 62 1.95 -21.84 3.95
N ALA A 63 1.13 -22.52 4.76
CA ALA A 63 -0.32 -22.63 4.53
C ALA A 63 -1.02 -21.26 4.40
N ASN A 64 -0.61 -20.26 5.20
CA ASN A 64 -1.17 -18.91 5.11
C ASN A 64 -0.82 -18.17 3.80
N HIS A 65 0.29 -18.51 3.16
CA HIS A 65 0.61 -18.02 1.82
C HIS A 65 -0.29 -18.70 0.79
N ARG A 66 -0.44 -20.03 0.89
CA ARG A 66 -1.28 -20.83 -0.02
C ARG A 66 -2.77 -20.46 0.03
N MET A 67 -3.24 -19.81 1.10
CA MET A 67 -4.58 -19.21 1.10
C MET A 67 -4.78 -18.22 -0.06
N LEU A 68 -3.72 -17.63 -0.60
CA LEU A 68 -3.80 -16.69 -1.72
C LEU A 68 -3.84 -17.38 -3.09
N ASP A 69 -3.63 -18.71 -3.18
CA ASP A 69 -3.64 -19.46 -4.44
C ASP A 69 -4.96 -19.29 -5.22
N GLN A 70 -6.08 -19.15 -4.49
CA GLN A 70 -7.40 -18.95 -5.08
C GLN A 70 -7.54 -17.65 -5.88
N PHE A 71 -6.67 -16.65 -5.64
CA PHE A 71 -6.68 -15.39 -6.37
C PHE A 71 -5.81 -15.42 -7.62
N VAL A 72 -4.96 -16.43 -7.83
CA VAL A 72 -4.08 -16.53 -9.01
C VAL A 72 -4.92 -16.61 -10.29
N GLY A 73 -4.51 -15.83 -11.30
CA GLY A 73 -5.14 -15.78 -12.61
C GLY A 73 -5.53 -14.38 -13.04
N THR A 74 -6.33 -14.30 -14.11
CA THR A 74 -6.85 -13.04 -14.62
C THR A 74 -8.30 -12.86 -14.19
N TRP A 75 -8.65 -11.67 -13.74
CA TRP A 75 -9.98 -11.32 -13.25
C TRP A 75 -10.46 -10.06 -13.94
N GLU A 76 -11.74 -10.03 -14.28
CA GLU A 76 -12.46 -8.80 -14.57
C GLU A 76 -13.03 -8.24 -13.27
N GLY A 77 -12.88 -6.95 -13.04
CA GLY A 77 -13.43 -6.28 -11.86
C GLY A 77 -14.43 -5.20 -12.28
N LYS A 78 -15.64 -5.25 -11.70
CA LYS A 78 -16.61 -4.15 -11.73
C LYS A 78 -16.45 -3.34 -10.45
N THR A 79 -16.02 -2.09 -10.58
CA THR A 79 -15.80 -1.17 -9.46
C THR A 79 -17.01 -0.28 -9.29
N THR A 80 -17.46 -0.11 -8.04
CA THR A 80 -18.41 0.91 -7.61
C THR A 80 -17.77 1.74 -6.51
N PHE A 81 -17.76 3.07 -6.64
CA PHE A 81 -17.12 3.96 -5.66
C PHE A 81 -17.95 5.21 -5.39
N TRP A 82 -17.71 5.82 -4.21
CA TRP A 82 -18.44 6.99 -3.73
C TRP A 82 -17.47 8.08 -3.27
N MET A 83 -17.54 9.25 -3.89
CA MET A 83 -16.62 10.37 -3.60
C MET A 83 -16.93 11.09 -2.29
N ALA A 84 -18.20 11.05 -1.85
CA ALA A 84 -18.65 11.69 -0.62
C ALA A 84 -19.88 10.96 -0.07
N PRO A 85 -20.18 11.12 1.24
CA PRO A 85 -21.40 10.61 1.83
C PRO A 85 -22.65 11.12 1.08
N GLY A 86 -23.52 10.20 0.66
CA GLY A 86 -24.75 10.52 -0.07
C GLY A 86 -24.55 10.93 -1.55
N ALA A 87 -23.32 10.96 -2.06
CA ALA A 87 -23.07 11.18 -3.47
C ALA A 87 -23.55 9.98 -4.31
N PRO A 88 -23.96 10.19 -5.58
CA PRO A 88 -24.23 9.08 -6.50
C PRO A 88 -23.04 8.15 -6.62
N ALA A 89 -23.32 6.85 -6.74
CA ALA A 89 -22.30 5.86 -7.05
C ALA A 89 -21.71 6.14 -8.44
N GLN A 90 -20.39 5.98 -8.56
CA GLN A 90 -19.71 5.93 -9.84
C GLN A 90 -19.29 4.50 -10.12
N GLU A 91 -19.32 4.10 -11.38
CA GLU A 91 -18.94 2.77 -11.82
C GLU A 91 -17.77 2.84 -12.80
N SER A 92 -16.90 1.84 -12.72
CA SER A 92 -15.88 1.59 -13.74
C SER A 92 -15.55 0.10 -13.83
N THR A 93 -14.77 -0.28 -14.84
CA THR A 93 -14.30 -1.65 -15.01
C THR A 93 -12.79 -1.70 -15.15
N GLY A 94 -12.22 -2.87 -14.85
CA GLY A 94 -10.81 -3.13 -15.06
C GLY A 94 -10.50 -4.62 -15.08
N THR A 95 -9.23 -4.92 -15.35
CA THR A 95 -8.66 -6.26 -15.35
C THR A 95 -7.55 -6.33 -14.31
N MET A 96 -7.62 -7.33 -13.44
CA MET A 96 -6.56 -7.70 -12.49
C MET A 96 -5.83 -8.94 -13.00
N ILE A 97 -4.51 -8.91 -13.00
CA ILE A 97 -3.66 -10.10 -13.23
C ILE A 97 -2.91 -10.39 -11.94
N ASN A 98 -3.16 -11.57 -11.38
CA ASN A 98 -2.53 -12.02 -10.13
C ASN A 98 -1.55 -13.18 -10.42
N ALA A 99 -0.30 -13.01 -10.02
CA ALA A 99 0.75 -14.02 -10.17
C ALA A 99 1.70 -14.04 -8.96
N TRP A 100 2.17 -15.22 -8.59
CA TRP A 100 3.21 -15.36 -7.57
C TRP A 100 4.54 -14.77 -8.05
N THR A 101 5.22 -14.05 -7.16
CA THR A 101 6.58 -13.52 -7.35
C THR A 101 7.43 -13.81 -6.12
N LEU A 102 8.74 -13.56 -6.21
CA LEU A 102 9.72 -13.73 -5.13
C LEU A 102 9.66 -15.15 -4.51
N ASP A 103 9.65 -16.16 -5.40
CA ASP A 103 9.51 -17.59 -5.10
C ASP A 103 8.29 -17.94 -4.24
N GLY A 104 7.13 -17.34 -4.54
CA GLY A 104 5.87 -17.65 -3.86
C GLY A 104 5.68 -16.96 -2.52
N ARG A 105 6.44 -15.88 -2.26
CA ARG A 105 6.30 -15.08 -1.02
C ARG A 105 5.24 -13.98 -1.16
N TRP A 106 5.11 -13.43 -2.37
CA TRP A 106 4.19 -12.33 -2.64
C TRP A 106 3.36 -12.64 -3.88
N LEU A 107 2.05 -12.48 -3.75
CA LEU A 107 1.14 -12.40 -4.88
C LEU A 107 1.21 -10.98 -5.43
N ARG A 108 1.79 -10.83 -6.62
CA ARG A 108 1.77 -9.58 -7.37
C ARG A 108 0.42 -9.45 -8.06
N GLN A 109 -0.15 -8.25 -7.99
CA GLN A 109 -1.44 -7.92 -8.58
C GLN A 109 -1.24 -6.70 -9.49
N ASP A 110 -1.44 -6.87 -10.79
CA ASP A 110 -1.37 -5.78 -11.77
C ASP A 110 -2.79 -5.44 -12.23
N TRP A 111 -3.23 -4.21 -11.94
CA TRP A 111 -4.54 -3.70 -12.32
C TRP A 111 -4.43 -2.72 -13.49
N THR A 112 -5.34 -2.86 -14.46
CA THR A 112 -5.54 -1.89 -15.54
C THR A 112 -7.03 -1.64 -15.72
N GLY A 113 -7.44 -0.38 -15.84
CA GLY A 113 -8.84 -0.05 -16.03
C GLY A 113 -9.07 1.44 -16.26
N ASP A 114 -10.29 1.87 -15.97
CA ASP A 114 -10.72 3.26 -16.00
C ASP A 114 -11.16 3.71 -14.61
N MET A 115 -10.96 4.99 -14.30
CA MET A 115 -11.60 5.64 -13.16
C MET A 115 -12.06 7.04 -13.55
N GLY A 116 -13.37 7.23 -13.63
CA GLY A 116 -13.96 8.53 -13.99
C GLY A 116 -13.64 8.97 -15.43
N GLY A 117 -13.51 8.04 -16.37
CA GLY A 117 -13.17 8.32 -17.76
C GLY A 117 -11.68 8.61 -18.00
N GLN A 118 -10.81 8.32 -17.03
CA GLN A 118 -9.37 8.41 -17.16
C GLN A 118 -8.71 7.03 -17.00
N PRO A 119 -7.68 6.71 -17.81
CA PRO A 119 -6.90 5.49 -17.63
C PRO A 119 -6.32 5.38 -16.21
N PHE A 120 -6.44 4.20 -15.63
CA PHE A 120 -6.00 3.91 -14.27
C PHE A 120 -5.18 2.63 -14.25
N THR A 121 -4.01 2.68 -13.60
CA THR A 121 -3.17 1.51 -13.35
C THR A 121 -2.86 1.39 -11.88
N GLY A 122 -2.84 0.16 -11.39
CA GLY A 122 -2.49 -0.14 -10.00
C GLY A 122 -1.57 -1.35 -9.90
N LEU A 123 -0.77 -1.37 -8.83
CA LEU A 123 0.12 -2.46 -8.48
C LEU A 123 -0.05 -2.78 -7.00
N ALA A 124 -0.26 -4.06 -6.71
CA ALA A 124 -0.24 -4.57 -5.36
C ALA A 124 0.77 -5.71 -5.16
N LEU A 125 1.30 -5.80 -3.94
CA LEU A 125 1.94 -6.98 -3.41
C LEU A 125 1.15 -7.45 -2.19
N TRP A 126 0.71 -8.71 -2.20
CA TRP A 126 -0.05 -9.31 -1.11
C TRP A 126 0.61 -10.61 -0.65
N GLY A 127 0.90 -10.73 0.63
CA GLY A 127 1.62 -11.88 1.18
C GLY A 127 1.28 -12.14 2.64
N PHE A 128 2.08 -12.97 3.29
CA PHE A 128 1.94 -13.28 4.71
C PHE A 128 3.27 -13.14 5.43
N ASP A 129 3.27 -12.40 6.53
CA ASP A 129 4.44 -12.23 7.38
C ASP A 129 4.53 -13.41 8.36
N ASN A 130 5.51 -14.28 8.18
CA ASN A 130 5.71 -15.44 9.05
C ASN A 130 6.19 -15.08 10.46
N ILE A 131 6.72 -13.88 10.69
CA ILE A 131 7.16 -13.44 12.02
C ILE A 131 5.97 -12.82 12.76
N ARG A 132 5.30 -11.86 12.12
CA ARG A 132 4.14 -11.15 12.69
C ARG A 132 2.83 -11.96 12.62
N LYS A 133 2.82 -13.05 11.86
CA LYS A 133 1.67 -13.95 11.64
C LYS A 133 0.43 -13.22 11.11
N VAL A 134 0.62 -12.34 10.13
CA VAL A 134 -0.46 -11.50 9.57
C VAL A 134 -0.35 -11.42 8.05
N HIS A 135 -1.48 -11.34 7.35
CA HIS A 135 -1.48 -11.03 5.92
C HIS A 135 -1.18 -9.55 5.72
N VAL A 136 -0.32 -9.23 4.76
CA VAL A 136 0.15 -7.86 4.50
C VAL A 136 -0.06 -7.54 3.04
N GLY A 137 -0.73 -6.43 2.76
CA GLY A 137 -0.92 -5.87 1.43
C GLY A 137 -0.22 -4.53 1.30
N THR A 138 0.31 -4.23 0.12
CA THR A 138 0.75 -2.88 -0.25
C THR A 138 0.21 -2.56 -1.63
N TRP A 139 -0.45 -1.41 -1.76
CA TRP A 139 -1.05 -0.92 -3.00
C TRP A 139 -0.45 0.43 -3.40
N MET A 140 -0.19 0.60 -4.70
CA MET A 140 0.17 1.85 -5.34
C MET A 140 -0.62 2.01 -6.65
N ASP A 141 -0.88 3.24 -7.08
CA ASP A 141 -1.60 3.52 -8.32
C ASP A 141 -1.10 4.77 -9.05
N SER A 142 -1.69 5.04 -10.22
CA SER A 142 -1.34 6.15 -11.10
C SER A 142 -1.96 7.50 -10.73
N LEU A 143 -2.83 7.56 -9.72
CA LEU A 143 -3.51 8.79 -9.33
C LEU A 143 -2.95 9.41 -8.05
N THR A 144 -2.20 8.63 -7.27
CA THR A 144 -1.59 9.07 -6.03
C THR A 144 -0.11 8.67 -5.96
N THR A 145 0.66 9.34 -5.12
CA THR A 145 2.06 8.98 -4.83
C THR A 145 2.22 8.29 -3.48
N GLY A 146 1.13 8.10 -2.75
CA GLY A 146 1.11 7.41 -1.46
C GLY A 146 0.86 5.92 -1.65
N ALA A 147 1.67 5.09 -1.00
CA ALA A 147 1.38 3.66 -0.90
C ALA A 147 0.41 3.42 0.26
N LEU A 148 -0.61 2.60 0.02
CA LEU A 148 -1.46 2.08 1.09
C LEU A 148 -0.91 0.73 1.55
N VAL A 149 -0.49 0.66 2.82
CA VAL A 149 -0.16 -0.61 3.48
C VAL A 149 -1.34 -1.05 4.31
N THR A 150 -1.76 -2.30 4.14
CA THR A 150 -2.80 -2.93 4.95
C THR A 150 -2.30 -4.20 5.59
N GLU A 151 -2.82 -4.51 6.77
CA GLU A 151 -2.57 -5.79 7.43
C GLU A 151 -3.82 -6.30 8.14
N GLY A 152 -3.98 -7.61 8.19
CA GLY A 152 -5.06 -8.22 8.95
C GLY A 152 -5.12 -9.74 8.85
N PRO A 153 -6.04 -10.36 9.61
CA PRO A 153 -6.23 -11.80 9.59
C PRO A 153 -7.02 -12.26 8.35
N ALA A 154 -6.83 -13.54 8.03
CA ALA A 154 -7.76 -14.33 7.26
C ALA A 154 -8.70 -15.13 8.18
N SER A 155 -9.91 -15.44 7.71
CA SER A 155 -10.79 -16.42 8.35
C SER A 155 -10.19 -17.82 8.30
N LYS A 156 -10.65 -18.71 9.19
CA LYS A 156 -10.13 -20.08 9.30
C LYS A 156 -10.28 -20.89 8.01
N ASP A 157 -11.33 -20.63 7.23
CA ASP A 157 -11.59 -21.27 5.93
C ASP A 157 -10.83 -20.60 4.77
N GLY A 158 -10.05 -19.54 5.04
CA GLY A 158 -9.27 -18.82 4.05
C GLY A 158 -10.11 -18.02 3.05
N LYS A 159 -11.42 -17.83 3.29
CA LYS A 159 -12.33 -17.17 2.33
C LYS A 159 -12.57 -15.69 2.61
N THR A 160 -12.24 -15.20 3.79
CA THR A 160 -12.42 -13.80 4.16
C THR A 160 -11.12 -13.22 4.68
N PHE A 161 -10.72 -12.05 4.18
CA PHE A 161 -9.57 -11.29 4.68
C PHE A 161 -10.07 -9.93 5.16
N ASP A 162 -9.82 -9.58 6.41
CA ASP A 162 -10.25 -8.30 7.01
C ASP A 162 -9.02 -7.49 7.44
N SER A 163 -8.59 -6.60 6.56
CA SER A 163 -7.33 -5.86 6.70
C SER A 163 -7.58 -4.39 7.00
N ARG A 164 -6.65 -3.75 7.71
CA ARG A 164 -6.71 -2.33 8.10
C ARG A 164 -5.43 -1.63 7.69
N GLY A 165 -5.57 -0.35 7.36
CA GLY A 165 -4.46 0.52 7.03
C GLY A 165 -4.76 1.96 7.41
N GLU A 166 -3.84 2.84 7.06
CA GLU A 166 -4.00 4.29 7.20
C GLU A 166 -3.47 4.95 5.93
N MET A 167 -4.18 5.98 5.47
CA MET A 167 -3.75 6.84 4.37
C MET A 167 -3.86 8.30 4.80
N THR A 168 -3.11 9.17 4.15
CA THR A 168 -3.24 10.61 4.30
C THR A 168 -3.97 11.15 3.07
N ASP A 169 -5.07 11.85 3.25
CA ASP A 169 -5.78 12.47 2.14
C ASP A 169 -5.03 13.72 1.62
N PRO A 170 -5.41 14.27 0.46
CA PRO A 170 -4.75 15.46 -0.10
C PRO A 170 -4.81 16.72 0.78
N THR A 171 -5.66 16.73 1.83
CA THR A 171 -5.74 17.84 2.79
C THR A 171 -4.78 17.67 3.97
N GLY A 172 -4.03 16.57 4.02
CA GLY A 172 -3.10 16.23 5.09
C GLY A 172 -3.76 15.50 6.26
N VAL A 173 -5.04 15.15 6.16
CA VAL A 173 -5.77 14.42 7.21
C VAL A 173 -5.50 12.93 7.10
N LYS A 174 -5.12 12.32 8.23
CA LYS A 174 -5.03 10.86 8.35
C LYS A 174 -6.42 10.23 8.40
N ILE A 175 -6.64 9.24 7.55
CA ILE A 175 -7.87 8.47 7.43
C ILE A 175 -7.51 7.00 7.63
N LYS A 176 -8.21 6.33 8.54
CA LYS A 176 -8.08 4.87 8.67
C LYS A 176 -8.89 4.21 7.58
N THR A 177 -8.40 3.10 7.06
CA THR A 177 -9.13 2.27 6.12
C THR A 177 -9.27 0.85 6.62
N ARG A 178 -10.37 0.21 6.22
CA ARG A 178 -10.61 -1.22 6.38
C ARG A 178 -10.94 -1.80 5.02
N MET A 179 -10.30 -2.90 4.65
CA MET A 179 -10.53 -3.61 3.40
C MET A 179 -10.95 -5.05 3.71
N VAL A 180 -12.09 -5.45 3.18
CA VAL A 180 -12.65 -6.80 3.34
C VAL A 180 -12.72 -7.47 1.99
N ILE A 181 -12.00 -8.58 1.84
CA ILE A 181 -12.10 -9.45 0.66
C ILE A 181 -12.87 -10.71 1.06
N ARG A 182 -13.88 -11.09 0.28
CA ARG A 182 -14.65 -12.33 0.46
C ARG A 182 -14.70 -13.14 -0.82
N VAL A 183 -14.26 -14.38 -0.75
CA VAL A 183 -14.34 -15.36 -1.84
C VAL A 183 -15.73 -15.97 -1.81
N THR A 184 -16.51 -15.71 -2.86
CA THR A 184 -17.91 -16.14 -2.96
C THR A 184 -18.07 -17.42 -3.77
N SER A 185 -17.14 -17.71 -4.69
CA SER A 185 -17.05 -18.97 -5.43
C SER A 185 -15.61 -19.20 -5.94
N PRO A 186 -15.30 -20.35 -6.58
CA PRO A 186 -14.00 -20.56 -7.23
C PRO A 186 -13.66 -19.55 -8.34
N THR A 187 -14.65 -18.84 -8.88
CA THR A 187 -14.51 -17.87 -9.97
C THR A 187 -15.04 -16.48 -9.64
N ALA A 188 -15.37 -16.21 -8.38
CA ALA A 188 -15.85 -14.91 -7.95
C ALA A 188 -15.38 -14.53 -6.54
N HIS A 189 -15.04 -13.26 -6.37
CA HIS A 189 -14.79 -12.67 -5.06
C HIS A 189 -15.17 -11.19 -5.05
N VAL A 190 -15.40 -10.64 -3.87
CA VAL A 190 -15.77 -9.23 -3.68
C VAL A 190 -14.75 -8.59 -2.75
N MET A 191 -14.31 -7.38 -3.08
CA MET A 191 -13.55 -6.51 -2.20
C MET A 191 -14.41 -5.31 -1.82
N GLU A 192 -14.44 -4.97 -0.54
CA GLU A 192 -15.08 -3.76 -0.01
C GLU A 192 -14.04 -2.96 0.75
N MET A 193 -13.95 -1.66 0.47
CA MET A 193 -13.10 -0.73 1.18
C MET A 193 -13.95 0.27 1.94
N TYR A 194 -13.54 0.53 3.18
CA TYR A 194 -14.16 1.46 4.08
C TYR A 194 -13.16 2.52 4.53
N GLU A 195 -13.67 3.72 4.78
CA GLU A 195 -12.92 4.85 5.32
C GLU A 195 -13.50 5.26 6.67
N ILE A 196 -12.62 5.64 7.59
CA ILE A 196 -12.96 6.14 8.91
C ILE A 196 -12.21 7.46 9.10
N LYS A 197 -12.91 8.57 8.83
CA LYS A 197 -12.39 9.92 9.06
C LYS A 197 -12.45 10.29 10.54
N PRO A 198 -11.56 11.15 11.05
CA PRO A 198 -11.61 11.60 12.44
C PRO A 198 -12.99 12.15 12.82
N GLY A 199 -13.58 11.60 13.88
CA GLY A 199 -14.90 12.01 14.39
C GLY A 199 -16.10 11.58 13.53
N GLN A 200 -15.92 10.76 12.50
CA GLN A 200 -16.99 10.26 11.63
C GLN A 200 -17.12 8.73 11.73
N PRO A 201 -18.32 8.17 11.51
CA PRO A 201 -18.50 6.73 11.44
C PRO A 201 -17.77 6.11 10.25
N GLU A 202 -17.52 4.80 10.31
CA GLU A 202 -17.03 4.00 9.17
C GLU A 202 -18.02 4.13 8.00
N ARG A 203 -17.49 4.28 6.78
CA ARG A 203 -18.28 4.37 5.55
C ARG A 203 -17.65 3.53 4.45
N MET A 204 -18.46 2.85 3.65
CA MET A 204 -17.97 2.19 2.45
C MET A 204 -17.63 3.26 1.40
N SER A 205 -16.40 3.23 0.89
CA SER A 205 -15.93 4.13 -0.17
C SER A 205 -15.79 3.42 -1.51
N MET A 206 -15.62 2.10 -1.50
CA MET A 206 -15.44 1.31 -2.72
C MET A 206 -15.93 -0.13 -2.54
N LYS A 207 -16.47 -0.70 -3.61
CA LYS A 207 -16.74 -2.12 -3.79
C LYS A 207 -16.19 -2.55 -5.16
N ILE A 208 -15.50 -3.69 -5.22
CA ILE A 208 -15.11 -4.31 -6.49
C ILE A 208 -15.62 -5.74 -6.51
N GLU A 209 -16.36 -6.07 -7.55
CA GLU A 209 -16.85 -7.42 -7.82
C GLU A 209 -15.98 -8.04 -8.90
N TYR A 210 -15.24 -9.09 -8.53
CA TYR A 210 -14.32 -9.77 -9.42
C TYR A 210 -14.91 -11.06 -9.96
N THR A 211 -14.78 -11.27 -11.26
CA THR A 211 -15.10 -12.53 -11.94
C THR A 211 -13.86 -13.03 -12.66
N LYS A 212 -13.54 -14.31 -12.50
CA LYS A 212 -12.39 -14.93 -13.16
C LYS A 212 -12.65 -15.01 -14.67
N LYS A 213 -11.64 -14.65 -15.48
CA LYS A 213 -11.67 -14.83 -16.94
C LYS A 213 -11.35 -16.26 -17.34
#